data_AF-A0A819S625-F1
#
_entry.id   AF-A0A819S625-F1
#
_cell.length_a   1.000
_cell.length_b   1.000
_cell.length_c   1.000
_cell.angle_alpha   90.00
_cell.angle_beta   90.00
_cell.angle_gamma   90.00
#
_symmetry.space_group_name_H-M   'P 1'
#
loop_
_entity.id
_entity.type
_entity.pdbx_description
1 polymer ?
#
loop_
_entity_poly.entity_id
_entity_poly.type
_entity_poly.pdbx_seq_one_letter_code
_entity_poly.pdbx_strand_id
1 'polypeptide(L)'
;MTCLEKLTLYLRIKNRGTFIDSTHLQNEILFYMPRLHSFSFYISTYDDTADLFRYMPSQDIQRTTTNIGHQRMTKIINYSTSRQAVCCVFSLPFVFDHFHEIGNIFPDVVFKYVTYMMVQDVVPFNHEFFIRVARSFPLLGQLRILNLESQSACNVSTLSSDDSQAYSVVKYPHLTSLDVVKANIDYLEEFLNETKASVPCLTRLIANYNDFKIVTKNFIQEETRRNCMKITQCIMMNSSPFAADYYHYFPSLYRL
;
A
#
# COMPACT_ATOMS: atom_id res chain seq x y z
N MET A 1 28.47 4.19 23.41
CA MET A 1 28.07 3.17 22.41
C MET A 1 28.97 3.27 21.17
N THR A 2 30.29 3.10 21.30
CA THR A 2 31.29 3.55 20.30
C THR A 2 31.77 2.46 19.32
N CYS A 3 31.13 1.28 19.27
CA CYS A 3 31.57 0.16 18.41
C CYS A 3 30.51 -0.33 17.42
N LEU A 4 29.38 0.36 17.24
CA LEU A 4 28.32 -0.10 16.35
C LEU A 4 28.68 0.20 14.89
N GLU A 5 28.89 -0.85 14.09
CA GLU A 5 29.27 -0.74 12.66
C GLU A 5 28.08 -0.89 11.70
N LYS A 6 27.02 -1.57 12.14
CA LYS A 6 25.81 -1.80 11.34
C LYS A 6 24.56 -1.55 12.18
N LEU A 7 23.61 -0.82 11.62
CA LEU A 7 22.32 -0.53 12.24
C LEU A 7 21.21 -0.63 11.20
N THR A 8 20.19 -1.44 11.52
CA THR A 8 18.91 -1.46 10.80
C THR A 8 17.85 -0.90 11.73
N LEU A 9 17.26 0.24 11.37
CA LEU A 9 16.34 0.99 12.23
C LEU A 9 14.95 1.08 11.60
N TYR A 10 13.95 0.51 12.26
CA TYR A 10 12.55 0.79 11.98
C TYR A 10 11.99 1.67 13.08
N LEU A 11 11.42 2.83 12.73
CA LEU A 11 10.91 3.77 13.72
C LEU A 11 9.60 4.39 13.25
N ARG A 12 8.59 4.34 14.13
CA ARG A 12 7.30 4.99 13.94
C ARG A 12 7.10 6.05 15.02
N ILE A 13 6.87 7.31 14.63
CA ILE A 13 6.74 8.42 15.58
C ILE A 13 5.39 9.11 15.39
N LYS A 14 4.69 9.32 16.51
CA LYS A 14 3.41 10.03 16.57
C LYS A 14 3.58 11.46 17.08
N ASN A 15 2.87 12.41 16.49
CA ASN A 15 2.68 13.79 17.00
C ASN A 15 3.99 14.51 17.31
N ARG A 16 5.00 14.35 16.44
CA ARG A 16 6.34 14.96 16.63
C ARG A 16 6.36 16.47 16.36
N GLY A 17 5.32 17.01 15.70
CA GLY A 17 5.25 18.41 15.30
C GLY A 17 6.33 18.87 14.32
N THR A 18 7.24 17.98 13.89
CA THR A 18 8.34 18.24 12.94
C THR A 18 8.74 16.95 12.21
N PHE A 19 9.25 17.08 10.98
CA PHE A 19 9.77 15.96 10.20
C PHE A 19 11.18 15.57 10.60
N ILE A 20 11.49 14.29 10.42
CA ILE A 20 12.88 13.84 10.40
C ILE A 20 13.36 14.05 8.98
N ASP A 21 14.25 15.01 8.78
CA ASP A 21 14.93 15.24 7.52
C ASP A 21 16.36 14.69 7.57
N SER A 22 17.10 14.95 6.50
CA SER A 22 18.48 14.48 6.39
C SER A 22 19.40 15.09 7.44
N THR A 23 19.25 16.39 7.70
CA THR A 23 20.02 17.14 8.70
C THR A 23 19.79 16.58 10.09
N HIS A 24 18.55 16.28 10.44
CA HIS A 24 18.21 15.70 11.74
C HIS A 24 18.84 14.32 11.92
N LEU A 25 18.78 13.46 10.90
CA LEU A 25 19.46 12.15 10.95
C LEU A 25 20.98 12.28 11.11
N GLN A 26 21.58 13.23 10.39
CA GLN A 26 23.00 13.50 10.48
C GLN A 26 23.40 13.93 11.90
N ASN A 27 22.68 14.89 12.47
CA ASN A 27 23.04 15.50 13.75
C ASN A 27 22.72 14.60 14.95
N GLU A 28 21.61 13.86 14.91
CA GLU A 28 21.14 13.09 16.06
C GLU A 28 21.60 11.63 16.08
N ILE A 29 21.96 11.07 14.92
CA ILE A 29 22.37 9.66 14.83
C ILE A 29 23.81 9.56 14.35
N LEU A 30 24.08 10.05 13.14
CA LEU A 30 25.34 9.74 12.46
C LEU A 30 26.54 10.45 13.10
N PHE A 31 26.36 11.67 13.60
CA PHE A 31 27.39 12.40 14.34
C PHE A 31 27.89 11.62 15.56
N TYR A 32 26.99 10.93 16.27
CA TYR A 32 27.31 10.17 17.48
C TYR A 32 27.72 8.71 17.21
N MET A 33 27.63 8.26 15.95
CA MET A 33 27.98 6.90 15.52
C MET A 33 29.02 6.91 14.39
N PRO A 34 30.23 7.44 14.62
CA PRO A 34 31.23 7.64 13.55
C PRO A 34 31.77 6.34 12.93
N ARG A 35 31.55 5.19 13.57
CA ARG A 35 31.91 3.86 13.05
C ARG A 35 30.79 3.18 12.28
N LEU A 36 29.63 3.82 12.14
CA LEU A 36 28.48 3.23 11.46
C LEU A 36 28.71 3.22 9.95
N HIS A 37 29.12 2.08 9.42
CA HIS A 37 29.40 1.88 8.00
C HIS A 37 28.15 1.44 7.21
N SER A 38 27.22 0.75 7.88
CA SER A 38 25.96 0.33 7.29
C SER A 38 24.80 0.88 8.11
N PHE A 39 23.98 1.72 7.50
CA PHE A 39 22.78 2.25 8.12
C PHE A 39 21.61 2.06 7.18
N SER A 40 20.69 1.18 7.56
CA SER A 40 19.44 0.99 6.84
C SER A 40 18.30 1.44 7.73
N PHE A 41 17.40 2.25 7.21
CA PHE A 41 16.32 2.77 8.04
C PHE A 41 15.02 2.93 7.28
N TYR A 42 13.93 2.83 8.02
CA TYR A 42 12.59 3.21 7.60
C TYR A 42 11.92 3.91 8.78
N ILE A 43 11.72 5.21 8.61
CA ILE A 43 11.19 6.11 9.63
C ILE A 43 9.89 6.70 9.11
N SER A 44 8.80 6.47 9.83
CA SER A 44 7.50 7.08 9.54
C SER A 44 7.12 8.03 10.65
N THR A 45 6.81 9.28 10.33
CA THR A 45 6.24 10.27 11.25
C THR A 45 4.82 10.58 10.85
N TYR A 46 3.88 10.50 11.80
CA TYR A 46 2.47 10.80 11.60
C TYR A 46 2.01 11.89 12.56
N ASP A 47 1.26 12.84 12.02
CA ASP A 47 0.67 13.95 12.77
C ASP A 47 -0.85 13.89 12.68
N ASP A 48 -1.53 13.89 13.83
CA ASP A 48 -2.99 13.93 13.92
C ASP A 48 -3.55 15.32 13.59
N THR A 49 -2.71 16.36 13.62
CA THR A 49 -3.05 17.73 13.24
C THR A 49 -2.51 18.00 11.83
N ALA A 50 -3.38 17.85 10.81
CA ALA A 50 -3.07 18.09 9.39
C ALA A 50 -2.41 19.45 9.07
N ASP A 51 -2.41 20.38 10.01
CA ASP A 51 -1.90 21.73 9.84
C ASP A 51 -0.41 21.74 9.48
N LEU A 52 0.39 20.79 9.99
CA LEU A 52 1.84 20.79 9.73
C LEU A 52 2.21 20.56 8.25
N PHE A 53 1.39 19.79 7.53
CA PHE A 53 1.67 19.41 6.15
C PHE A 53 0.98 20.30 5.11
N ARG A 54 -0.04 21.06 5.50
CA ARG A 54 -0.74 22.01 4.60
C ARG A 54 0.16 23.15 4.09
N TYR A 55 1.25 23.44 4.78
CA TYR A 55 2.10 24.60 4.50
C TYR A 55 3.43 24.27 3.82
N MET A 56 3.74 23.01 3.53
CA MET A 56 4.99 22.66 2.83
C MET A 56 4.75 22.30 1.36
N PRO A 57 5.28 23.10 0.41
CA PRO A 57 5.34 22.72 -0.99
C PRO A 57 6.16 21.43 -1.15
N SER A 58 5.67 20.51 -1.99
CA SER A 58 6.33 19.23 -2.32
C SER A 58 7.78 19.39 -2.80
N GLN A 59 8.15 20.56 -3.32
CA GLN A 59 9.48 20.87 -3.84
C GLN A 59 10.53 21.10 -2.72
N ASP A 60 10.16 21.72 -1.60
CA ASP A 60 11.08 21.92 -0.45
C ASP A 60 11.35 20.60 0.29
N ILE A 61 10.38 19.70 0.22
CA ILE A 61 10.44 18.34 0.77
C ILE A 61 11.38 17.44 -0.03
N GLN A 62 11.40 17.53 -1.37
CA GLN A 62 12.32 16.76 -2.21
C GLN A 62 13.76 17.28 -2.11
N ARG A 63 13.94 18.61 -1.98
CA ARG A 63 15.26 19.25 -1.87
C ARG A 63 16.00 18.87 -0.59
N THR A 64 15.28 18.58 0.50
CA THR A 64 15.88 18.22 1.80
C THR A 64 16.45 16.79 1.85
N THR A 65 16.33 16.00 0.78
CA THR A 65 16.82 14.62 0.74
C THR A 65 17.80 14.40 -0.41
N THR A 66 19.02 14.91 -0.25
CA THR A 66 20.16 14.49 -1.08
C THR A 66 21.32 14.05 -0.18
N ASN A 67 21.77 12.81 -0.42
CA ASN A 67 23.04 12.19 0.02
C ASN A 67 23.55 12.57 1.41
N ILE A 68 23.16 11.80 2.43
CA ILE A 68 23.92 11.76 3.67
C ILE A 68 25.06 10.74 3.51
N GLY A 69 26.30 11.21 3.64
CA GLY A 69 27.46 10.37 3.97
C GLY A 69 27.65 9.10 3.14
N HIS A 70 27.26 9.11 1.85
CA HIS A 70 27.31 8.00 0.87
C HIS A 70 26.07 7.08 0.75
N GLN A 71 24.97 7.34 1.47
CA GLN A 71 23.71 6.58 1.32
C GLN A 71 22.66 7.34 0.49
N ARG A 72 22.08 6.64 -0.49
CA ARG A 72 20.90 7.14 -1.21
C ARG A 72 19.71 7.04 -0.27
N MET A 73 19.06 8.16 -0.04
CA MET A 73 17.83 8.22 0.75
C MET A 73 16.66 8.59 -0.15
N THR A 74 15.47 8.20 0.26
CA THR A 74 14.23 8.62 -0.38
C THR A 74 13.19 8.97 0.67
N LYS A 75 12.31 9.89 0.30
CA LYS A 75 11.23 10.39 1.14
C LYS A 75 9.93 10.31 0.38
N ILE A 76 8.89 9.87 1.07
CA ILE A 76 7.51 9.82 0.60
C ILE A 76 6.68 10.62 1.60
N ILE A 77 5.77 11.46 1.11
CA ILE A 77 4.76 12.11 1.94
C ILE A 77 3.39 11.72 1.41
N ASN A 78 2.56 11.23 2.32
CA ASN A 78 1.20 10.79 2.05
C ASN A 78 0.23 11.54 2.94
N TYR A 79 -0.96 11.79 2.40
CA TYR A 79 -2.06 12.41 3.11
C TYR A 79 -3.15 11.38 3.28
N SER A 80 -3.61 11.19 4.51
CA SER A 80 -4.66 10.24 4.86
C SER A 80 -6.01 10.95 4.98
N THR A 81 -7.08 10.22 4.63
CA THR A 81 -8.49 10.56 4.82
C THR A 81 -8.87 10.92 6.26
N SER A 82 -8.10 10.46 7.26
CA SER A 82 -8.29 10.80 8.67
C SER A 82 -7.75 12.17 9.08
N ARG A 83 -7.36 13.04 8.14
CA ARG A 83 -6.57 14.27 8.39
C ARG A 83 -5.21 14.00 9.02
N GLN A 84 -4.75 12.75 8.93
CA GLN A 84 -3.39 12.41 9.30
C GLN A 84 -2.52 12.63 8.08
N ALA A 85 -1.33 13.16 8.28
CA ALA A 85 -0.35 13.15 7.22
C ALA A 85 0.87 12.37 7.71
N VAL A 86 1.39 11.56 6.80
CA VAL A 86 2.43 10.57 7.05
C VAL A 86 3.61 10.94 6.19
N CYS A 87 4.75 11.18 6.83
CA CYS A 87 6.02 11.34 6.15
C CYS A 87 6.89 10.11 6.42
N CYS A 88 7.29 9.43 5.36
CA CYS A 88 8.16 8.28 5.37
C CYS A 88 9.52 8.66 4.81
N VAL A 89 10.59 8.40 5.55
CA VAL A 89 11.97 8.54 5.07
C VAL A 89 12.68 7.20 5.23
N PHE A 90 13.38 6.76 4.19
CA PHE A 90 14.07 5.48 4.21
C PHE A 90 15.35 5.48 3.37
N SER A 91 16.24 4.54 3.70
CA SER A 91 17.46 4.26 2.96
C SER A 91 17.20 3.38 1.75
N LEU A 92 18.01 3.54 0.70
CA LEU A 92 18.10 2.63 -0.43
C LEU A 92 19.43 1.86 -0.44
N PRO A 93 19.45 0.55 -0.78
CA PRO A 93 18.27 -0.29 -1.09
C PRO A 93 17.37 -0.46 0.14
N PHE A 94 16.06 -0.53 -0.10
CA PHE A 94 15.09 -0.78 0.97
C PHE A 94 15.18 -2.25 1.40
N VAL A 95 15.37 -2.51 2.69
CA VAL A 95 15.65 -3.87 3.23
C VAL A 95 14.55 -4.43 4.14
N PHE A 96 13.47 -3.68 4.34
CA PHE A 96 12.36 -4.11 5.18
C PHE A 96 11.32 -4.90 4.37
N ASP A 97 10.58 -5.76 5.07
CA ASP A 97 9.57 -6.65 4.48
C ASP A 97 8.16 -6.05 4.48
N HIS A 98 7.97 -4.90 5.12
CA HIS A 98 6.69 -4.22 5.24
C HIS A 98 6.80 -2.75 4.85
N PHE A 99 5.72 -2.23 4.29
CA PHE A 99 5.62 -0.82 3.93
C PHE A 99 4.23 -0.31 4.29
N HIS A 100 4.16 0.56 5.29
CA HIS A 100 2.90 1.06 5.84
C HIS A 100 2.53 2.43 5.28
N GLU A 101 1.24 2.63 5.07
CA GLU A 101 0.60 3.93 4.83
C GLU A 101 1.22 4.66 3.62
N ILE A 102 1.34 3.95 2.49
CA ILE A 102 1.77 4.53 1.21
C ILE A 102 0.56 5.13 0.47
N GLY A 103 0.70 6.34 -0.07
CA GLY A 103 -0.28 6.98 -0.93
C GLY A 103 -0.01 6.72 -2.41
N ASN A 104 -0.59 7.54 -3.28
CA ASN A 104 -0.49 7.41 -4.74
C ASN A 104 0.92 7.69 -5.30
N ILE A 105 1.80 8.28 -4.50
CA ILE A 105 3.12 8.72 -4.91
C ILE A 105 4.16 7.91 -4.13
N PHE A 106 4.92 7.10 -4.84
CA PHE A 106 6.10 6.42 -4.33
C PHE A 106 7.17 6.38 -5.42
N PRO A 107 8.47 6.28 -5.07
CA PRO A 107 9.55 6.35 -6.05
C PRO A 107 9.51 5.14 -6.98
N ASP A 108 10.01 5.34 -8.22
CA ASP A 108 10.18 4.27 -9.20
C ASP A 108 11.39 3.39 -8.83
N VAL A 109 11.19 2.57 -7.79
CA VAL A 109 12.17 1.65 -7.23
C VAL A 109 11.51 0.27 -7.07
N VAL A 110 12.30 -0.78 -7.27
CA VAL A 110 11.87 -2.16 -6.99
C VAL A 110 12.19 -2.52 -5.54
N PHE A 111 11.15 -2.68 -4.74
CA PHE A 111 11.19 -3.08 -3.33
C PHE A 111 11.21 -4.61 -3.22
N LYS A 112 12.40 -5.19 -3.44
CA LYS A 112 12.59 -6.65 -3.56
C LYS A 112 12.20 -7.47 -2.33
N TYR A 113 12.17 -6.87 -1.14
CA TYR A 113 11.91 -7.59 0.12
C TYR A 113 10.50 -7.37 0.66
N VAL A 114 9.75 -6.41 0.13
CA VAL A 114 8.43 -6.05 0.67
C VAL A 114 7.41 -7.12 0.30
N THR A 115 6.87 -7.75 1.35
CA THR A 115 5.81 -8.76 1.27
C THR A 115 4.49 -8.27 1.84
N TYR A 116 4.50 -7.20 2.66
CA TYR A 116 3.30 -6.59 3.22
C TYR A 116 3.22 -5.11 2.83
N MET A 117 2.08 -4.68 2.30
CA MET A 117 1.84 -3.28 1.99
C MET A 117 0.47 -2.82 2.48
N MET A 118 0.44 -1.64 3.10
CA MET A 118 -0.79 -0.92 3.41
C MET A 118 -0.80 0.38 2.62
N VAL A 119 -1.85 0.60 1.84
CA VAL A 119 -2.03 1.82 1.03
C VAL A 119 -3.19 2.64 1.56
N GLN A 120 -2.99 3.95 1.63
CA GLN A 120 -3.97 4.91 2.14
C GLN A 120 -3.74 6.28 1.51
N ASP A 121 -4.80 6.89 0.99
CA ASP A 121 -4.74 8.22 0.39
C ASP A 121 -6.12 8.90 0.44
N VAL A 122 -6.13 10.23 0.30
CA VAL A 122 -7.33 11.08 0.14
C VAL A 122 -7.81 11.16 -1.31
N VAL A 123 -7.00 10.71 -2.25
CA VAL A 123 -7.34 10.61 -3.67
C VAL A 123 -7.53 9.14 -4.08
N PRO A 124 -8.39 8.82 -5.06
CA PRO A 124 -8.61 7.45 -5.50
C PRO A 124 -7.32 6.74 -5.97
N PHE A 125 -7.28 5.41 -5.85
CA PHE A 125 -6.24 4.57 -6.46
C PHE A 125 -6.73 4.00 -7.80
N ASN A 126 -6.32 4.61 -8.91
CA ASN A 126 -6.72 4.13 -10.24
C ASN A 126 -6.01 2.83 -10.63
N HIS A 127 -6.48 2.16 -11.68
CA HIS A 127 -5.85 0.95 -12.23
C HIS A 127 -4.33 1.10 -12.44
N GLU A 128 -3.87 2.26 -12.95
CA GLU A 128 -2.44 2.55 -13.15
C GLU A 128 -1.63 2.51 -11.84
N PHE A 129 -2.23 2.92 -10.71
CA PHE A 129 -1.58 2.78 -9.41
C PHE A 129 -1.27 1.31 -9.12
N PHE A 130 -2.23 0.41 -9.37
CA PHE A 130 -2.05 -1.03 -9.16
C PHE A 130 -1.02 -1.64 -10.11
N ILE A 131 -0.93 -1.16 -11.36
CA ILE A 131 0.17 -1.51 -12.29
C ILE A 131 1.53 -1.12 -11.69
N ARG A 132 1.68 0.11 -11.19
CA ARG A 132 2.92 0.57 -10.54
C ARG A 132 3.24 -0.27 -9.30
N VAL A 133 2.24 -0.61 -8.50
CA VAL A 133 2.41 -1.49 -7.34
C VAL A 133 2.95 -2.86 -7.77
N ALA A 134 2.34 -3.52 -8.75
CA ALA A 134 2.79 -4.83 -9.19
C ALA A 134 4.24 -4.83 -9.72
N ARG A 135 4.66 -3.74 -10.37
CA ARG A 135 6.04 -3.55 -10.85
C ARG A 135 7.04 -3.30 -9.72
N SER A 136 6.69 -2.43 -8.77
CA SER A 136 7.57 -2.03 -7.69
C SER A 136 7.65 -3.06 -6.56
N PHE A 137 6.63 -3.90 -6.37
CA PHE A 137 6.53 -4.85 -5.25
C PHE A 137 6.34 -6.30 -5.76
N PRO A 138 7.36 -6.89 -6.40
CA PRO A 138 7.21 -8.18 -7.08
C PRO A 138 6.91 -9.35 -6.13
N LEU A 139 7.26 -9.25 -4.84
CA LEU A 139 7.01 -10.29 -3.83
C LEU A 139 5.83 -9.97 -2.90
N LEU A 140 4.96 -9.02 -3.28
CA LEU A 140 3.84 -8.61 -2.45
C LEU A 140 2.92 -9.79 -2.12
N GLY A 141 2.89 -10.17 -0.85
CA GLY A 141 2.10 -11.27 -0.31
C GLY A 141 0.81 -10.83 0.36
N GLN A 142 0.78 -9.63 0.94
CA GLN A 142 -0.36 -9.10 1.67
C GLN A 142 -0.59 -7.64 1.30
N LEU A 143 -1.82 -7.32 0.89
CA LEU A 143 -2.22 -5.97 0.54
C LEU A 143 -3.42 -5.55 1.40
N ARG A 144 -3.30 -4.37 2.01
CA ARG A 144 -4.38 -3.70 2.71
C ARG A 144 -4.67 -2.34 2.10
N ILE A 145 -5.92 -2.10 1.72
CA ILE A 145 -6.34 -0.86 1.07
C ILE A 145 -7.26 -0.10 2.03
N LEU A 146 -6.92 1.16 2.30
CA LEU A 146 -7.67 2.08 3.14
C LEU A 146 -7.99 3.34 2.33
N ASN A 147 -9.03 3.29 1.51
CA ASN A 147 -9.41 4.43 0.66
C ASN A 147 -10.90 4.34 0.35
N LEU A 148 -11.68 5.33 0.79
CA LEU A 148 -13.14 5.32 0.59
C LEU A 148 -13.56 5.99 -0.73
N GLU A 149 -12.62 6.62 -1.42
CA GLU A 149 -12.87 7.32 -2.68
C GLU A 149 -13.04 6.32 -3.83
N SER A 150 -14.03 6.57 -4.68
CA SER A 150 -14.32 5.76 -5.87
C SER A 150 -13.29 6.02 -6.97
N GLN A 151 -12.89 4.97 -7.69
CA GLN A 151 -12.04 5.08 -8.88
C GLN A 151 -12.73 5.92 -9.98
N SER A 152 -14.06 5.89 -10.05
CA SER A 152 -14.84 6.65 -11.04
C SER A 152 -14.86 8.17 -10.80
N ALA A 153 -14.44 8.63 -9.62
CA ALA A 153 -14.37 10.06 -9.30
C ALA A 153 -13.18 10.77 -9.97
N CYS A 154 -12.23 10.03 -10.55
CA CYS A 154 -11.15 10.58 -11.34
C CYS A 154 -11.65 10.89 -12.77
N ASN A 155 -11.83 12.16 -13.10
CA ASN A 155 -12.04 12.60 -14.48
C ASN A 155 -10.84 12.14 -15.35
N VAL A 156 -11.10 11.17 -16.22
CA VAL A 156 -10.15 10.56 -17.17
C VAL A 156 -9.84 11.57 -18.30
N SER A 157 -9.20 12.69 -17.98
CA SER A 157 -8.82 13.71 -18.98
C SER A 157 -7.30 13.91 -19.12
N THR A 158 -6.49 13.09 -18.46
CA THR A 158 -5.02 13.16 -18.59
C THR A 158 -4.39 11.77 -18.71
N LEU A 159 -4.68 11.06 -19.80
CA LEU A 159 -3.86 9.91 -20.21
C LEU A 159 -3.32 10.17 -21.61
N SER A 160 -2.01 10.35 -21.67
CA SER A 160 -1.20 10.40 -22.87
C SER A 160 -1.24 9.04 -23.58
N SER A 161 -1.87 9.00 -24.76
CA SER A 161 -1.61 8.23 -25.99
C SER A 161 -1.00 6.81 -25.97
N ASP A 162 -0.90 6.11 -24.85
CA ASP A 162 -0.39 4.74 -24.76
C ASP A 162 -1.46 3.81 -24.18
N ASP A 163 -2.61 3.79 -24.87
CA ASP A 163 -3.85 3.08 -24.51
C ASP A 163 -3.67 1.56 -24.29
N SER A 164 -2.51 0.99 -24.61
CA SER A 164 -2.27 -0.46 -24.52
C SER A 164 -2.05 -0.97 -23.09
N GLN A 165 -1.56 -0.14 -22.16
CA GLN A 165 -1.34 -0.55 -20.76
C GLN A 165 -2.57 -0.32 -19.86
N ALA A 166 -3.47 0.58 -20.24
CA ALA A 166 -4.66 0.92 -19.45
C ALA A 166 -5.65 -0.26 -19.28
N TYR A 167 -5.52 -1.30 -20.10
CA TYR A 167 -6.40 -2.48 -20.09
C TYR A 167 -5.64 -3.79 -19.80
N SER A 168 -4.38 -3.72 -19.36
CA SER A 168 -3.59 -4.93 -19.11
C SER A 168 -3.97 -5.54 -17.76
N VAL A 169 -4.30 -6.83 -17.75
CA VAL A 169 -4.53 -7.59 -16.50
C VAL A 169 -3.29 -7.50 -15.60
N VAL A 170 -3.44 -6.91 -14.41
CA VAL A 170 -2.34 -6.77 -13.45
C VAL A 170 -2.11 -8.11 -12.76
N LYS A 171 -0.85 -8.56 -12.72
CA LYS A 171 -0.51 -9.86 -12.12
C LYS A 171 0.07 -9.68 -10.73
N TYR A 172 -0.53 -10.37 -9.76
CA TYR A 172 -0.07 -10.45 -8.38
C TYR A 172 0.22 -11.91 -8.01
N PRO A 173 1.35 -12.48 -8.48
CA PRO A 173 1.64 -13.91 -8.38
C PRO A 173 1.81 -14.40 -6.94
N HIS A 174 2.18 -13.52 -6.00
CA HIS A 174 2.44 -13.88 -4.60
C HIS A 174 1.37 -13.40 -3.63
N LEU A 175 0.36 -12.65 -4.08
CA LEU A 175 -0.65 -12.09 -3.19
C LEU A 175 -1.53 -13.20 -2.62
N THR A 176 -1.42 -13.43 -1.32
CA THR A 176 -2.16 -14.45 -0.56
C THR A 176 -3.25 -13.87 0.31
N SER A 177 -3.14 -12.59 0.70
CA SER A 177 -4.12 -11.91 1.55
C SER A 177 -4.47 -10.53 1.01
N LEU A 178 -5.78 -10.26 0.92
CA LEU A 178 -6.34 -8.96 0.56
C LEU A 178 -7.30 -8.46 1.65
N ASP A 179 -7.08 -7.24 2.14
CA ASP A 179 -7.99 -6.54 3.06
C ASP A 179 -8.48 -5.24 2.43
N VAL A 180 -9.79 -5.17 2.18
CA VAL A 180 -10.50 -4.04 1.57
C VAL A 180 -11.71 -3.61 2.40
N VAL A 181 -11.78 -3.99 3.70
CA VAL A 181 -12.93 -3.67 4.58
C VAL A 181 -13.19 -2.17 4.69
N LYS A 182 -12.13 -1.37 4.67
CA LYS A 182 -12.20 0.10 4.76
C LYS A 182 -11.86 0.77 3.44
N ALA A 183 -12.22 0.11 2.34
CA ALA A 183 -12.00 0.59 1.00
C ALA A 183 -13.34 0.76 0.27
N ASN A 184 -13.34 1.59 -0.77
CA ASN A 184 -14.43 1.66 -1.73
C ASN A 184 -14.62 0.30 -2.43
N ILE A 185 -15.86 0.00 -2.82
CA ILE A 185 -16.22 -1.24 -3.53
C ILE A 185 -15.43 -1.45 -4.82
N ASP A 186 -15.03 -0.37 -5.50
CA ASP A 186 -14.27 -0.44 -6.76
C ASP A 186 -12.96 -1.23 -6.59
N TYR A 187 -12.31 -1.12 -5.43
CA TYR A 187 -11.08 -1.87 -5.14
C TYR A 187 -11.33 -3.36 -4.91
N LEU A 188 -12.50 -3.73 -4.41
CA LEU A 188 -12.88 -5.14 -4.34
C LEU A 188 -13.11 -5.69 -5.75
N GLU A 189 -13.78 -4.92 -6.62
CA GLU A 189 -13.97 -5.30 -8.02
C GLU A 189 -12.64 -5.39 -8.79
N GLU A 190 -11.72 -4.45 -8.59
CA GLU A 190 -10.38 -4.42 -9.18
C GLU A 190 -9.64 -5.75 -9.00
N PHE A 191 -9.65 -6.31 -7.78
CA PHE A 191 -8.89 -7.52 -7.46
C PHE A 191 -9.66 -8.82 -7.71
N LEU A 192 -10.99 -8.81 -7.60
CA LEU A 192 -11.77 -10.02 -7.81
C LEU A 192 -12.15 -10.24 -9.27
N ASN A 193 -12.21 -9.20 -10.10
CA ASN A 193 -12.46 -9.33 -11.53
C ASN A 193 -11.19 -9.81 -12.26
N GLU A 194 -11.23 -11.02 -12.82
CA GLU A 194 -10.08 -11.60 -13.53
C GLU A 194 -9.63 -10.83 -14.78
N THR A 195 -10.48 -9.96 -15.33
CA THR A 195 -10.12 -9.09 -16.47
C THR A 195 -9.34 -7.85 -16.04
N LYS A 196 -9.30 -7.53 -14.74
CA LYS A 196 -8.52 -6.43 -14.16
C LYS A 196 -7.28 -6.93 -13.44
N ALA A 197 -7.43 -7.98 -12.61
CA ALA A 197 -6.33 -8.54 -11.84
C ALA A 197 -6.29 -10.08 -11.86
N SER A 198 -5.09 -10.61 -12.00
CA SER A 198 -4.78 -12.03 -11.80
C SER A 198 -4.12 -12.22 -10.43
N VAL A 199 -4.86 -12.86 -9.52
CA VAL A 199 -4.44 -13.11 -8.13
C VAL A 199 -4.38 -14.62 -7.85
N PRO A 200 -3.49 -15.37 -8.52
CA PRO A 200 -3.57 -16.83 -8.57
C PRO A 200 -3.42 -17.52 -7.21
N CYS A 201 -2.80 -16.85 -6.22
CA CYS A 201 -2.49 -17.37 -4.89
C CYS A 201 -3.38 -16.78 -3.78
N LEU A 202 -4.43 -16.02 -4.11
CA LEU A 202 -5.28 -15.40 -3.11
C LEU A 202 -6.07 -16.44 -2.33
N THR A 203 -5.71 -16.65 -1.06
CA THR A 203 -6.35 -17.61 -0.16
C THR A 203 -7.12 -16.94 0.97
N ARG A 204 -6.83 -15.67 1.27
CA ARG A 204 -7.46 -14.90 2.35
C ARG A 204 -8.06 -13.59 1.84
N LEU A 205 -9.35 -13.39 2.10
CA LEU A 205 -10.07 -12.14 1.80
C LEU A 205 -10.71 -11.57 3.06
N ILE A 206 -10.56 -10.27 3.26
CA ILE A 206 -11.24 -9.50 4.30
C ILE A 206 -11.99 -8.36 3.60
N ALA A 207 -13.32 -8.40 3.64
CA ALA A 207 -14.17 -7.46 2.91
C ALA A 207 -15.50 -7.21 3.64
N ASN A 208 -16.28 -6.24 3.18
CA ASN A 208 -17.67 -6.07 3.61
C ASN A 208 -18.57 -7.03 2.82
N TYR A 209 -19.49 -7.71 3.51
CA TYR A 209 -20.39 -8.67 2.88
C TYR A 209 -21.29 -8.04 1.80
N ASN A 210 -21.80 -6.83 2.04
CA ASN A 210 -22.70 -6.15 1.12
C ASN A 210 -21.98 -5.72 -0.15
N ASP A 211 -20.75 -5.22 -0.02
CA ASP A 211 -19.91 -4.85 -1.16
C ASP A 211 -19.59 -6.08 -2.00
N PHE A 212 -19.25 -7.20 -1.36
CA PHE A 212 -19.03 -8.46 -2.06
C PHE A 212 -20.27 -8.95 -2.81
N LYS A 213 -21.45 -8.84 -2.20
CA LYS A 213 -22.73 -9.19 -2.85
C LYS A 213 -23.00 -8.31 -4.08
N ILE A 214 -22.65 -7.03 -4.03
CA ILE A 214 -22.78 -6.12 -5.18
C ILE A 214 -21.77 -6.50 -6.29
N VAL A 215 -20.48 -6.66 -5.97
CA VAL A 215 -19.41 -7.04 -6.94
C VAL A 215 -19.68 -8.38 -7.60
N THR A 216 -20.34 -9.31 -6.90
CA THR A 216 -20.70 -10.62 -7.47
C THR A 216 -22.06 -10.62 -8.17
N LYS A 217 -22.76 -9.48 -8.23
CA LYS A 217 -24.15 -9.36 -8.72
C LYS A 217 -25.08 -10.39 -8.07
N ASN A 218 -25.05 -10.44 -6.74
CA ASN A 218 -25.73 -11.46 -5.93
C ASN A 218 -25.27 -12.89 -6.25
N PHE A 219 -23.96 -13.11 -6.35
CA PHE A 219 -23.37 -14.43 -6.60
C PHE A 219 -23.74 -15.05 -7.97
N ILE A 220 -23.85 -14.22 -9.02
CA ILE A 220 -24.16 -14.67 -10.39
C ILE A 220 -22.95 -14.47 -11.33
N GLN A 221 -22.02 -13.57 -10.99
CA GLN A 221 -20.91 -13.19 -11.85
C GLN A 221 -19.75 -14.22 -11.85
N GLU A 222 -19.59 -14.94 -12.97
CA GLU A 222 -18.60 -16.01 -13.15
C GLU A 222 -17.14 -15.53 -13.15
N GLU A 223 -16.86 -14.34 -13.67
CA GLU A 223 -15.50 -13.77 -13.71
C GLU A 223 -14.93 -13.62 -12.29
N THR A 224 -15.77 -13.13 -11.37
CA THR A 224 -15.44 -12.97 -9.95
C THR A 224 -15.30 -14.33 -9.25
N ARG A 225 -16.09 -15.33 -9.67
CA ARG A 225 -16.09 -16.66 -9.06
C ARG A 225 -14.74 -17.35 -9.17
N ARG A 226 -14.02 -17.23 -10.29
CA ARG A 226 -12.73 -17.93 -10.50
C ARG A 226 -11.63 -17.49 -9.54
N ASN A 227 -11.54 -16.20 -9.27
CA ASN A 227 -10.62 -15.68 -8.25
C ASN A 227 -11.07 -16.10 -6.84
N CYS A 228 -12.38 -16.15 -6.58
CA CYS A 228 -12.92 -16.51 -5.27
C CYS A 228 -12.79 -17.99 -4.91
N MET A 229 -12.87 -18.92 -5.87
CA MET A 229 -12.86 -20.37 -5.60
C MET A 229 -11.63 -20.87 -4.83
N LYS A 230 -10.53 -20.12 -4.86
CA LYS A 230 -9.26 -20.46 -4.19
C LYS A 230 -9.20 -19.93 -2.75
N ILE A 231 -10.13 -19.06 -2.36
CA ILE A 231 -10.16 -18.46 -1.04
C ILE A 231 -10.58 -19.52 -0.02
N THR A 232 -9.68 -19.80 0.92
CA THR A 232 -9.87 -20.76 2.02
C THR A 232 -10.20 -20.06 3.34
N GLN A 233 -10.00 -18.75 3.42
CA GLN A 233 -10.33 -17.95 4.59
C GLN A 233 -11.01 -16.65 4.15
N CYS A 234 -12.26 -16.45 4.56
CA CYS A 234 -12.98 -15.22 4.29
C CYS A 234 -13.50 -14.60 5.59
N ILE A 235 -13.16 -13.33 5.81
CA ILE A 235 -13.66 -12.54 6.94
C ILE A 235 -14.57 -11.47 6.37
N MET A 236 -15.88 -11.71 6.47
CA MET A 236 -16.90 -10.78 6.00
C MET A 236 -17.40 -9.91 7.16
N MET A 237 -17.22 -8.60 7.05
CA MET A 237 -17.80 -7.64 8.00
C MET A 237 -19.27 -7.39 7.68
N ASN A 238 -20.06 -7.08 8.71
CA ASN A 238 -21.48 -6.73 8.60
C ASN A 238 -22.36 -7.83 7.93
N SER A 239 -22.00 -9.10 8.12
CA SER A 239 -22.76 -10.22 7.54
C SER A 239 -24.05 -10.51 8.30
N SER A 240 -25.16 -10.58 7.57
CA SER A 240 -26.34 -11.40 7.89
C SER A 240 -25.99 -12.88 7.63
N PRO A 241 -26.78 -13.90 8.02
CA PRO A 241 -26.60 -15.27 7.52
C PRO A 241 -26.28 -15.32 6.02
N PHE A 242 -25.23 -16.06 5.68
CA PHE A 242 -24.76 -16.19 4.30
C PHE A 242 -25.84 -16.83 3.43
N ALA A 243 -26.06 -16.28 2.22
CA ALA A 243 -26.91 -16.92 1.22
C ALA A 243 -26.30 -18.28 0.83
N ALA A 244 -27.13 -19.27 0.42
CA ALA A 244 -26.62 -20.58 -0.01
C ALA A 244 -25.59 -20.45 -1.14
N ASP A 245 -25.82 -19.51 -2.07
CA ASP A 245 -24.94 -19.25 -3.22
C ASP A 245 -23.56 -18.71 -2.83
N TYR A 246 -23.40 -18.18 -1.61
CA TYR A 246 -22.10 -17.77 -1.07
C TYR A 246 -21.08 -18.91 -1.15
N TYR A 247 -21.50 -20.13 -0.84
CA TYR A 247 -20.60 -21.29 -0.82
C TYR A 247 -20.19 -21.76 -2.22
N HIS A 248 -20.91 -21.34 -3.28
CA HIS A 248 -20.45 -21.57 -4.66
C HIS A 248 -19.25 -20.70 -5.04
N TYR A 249 -19.07 -19.56 -4.35
CA TYR A 249 -17.90 -18.70 -4.49
C TYR A 249 -16.75 -19.12 -3.57
N PHE A 250 -17.08 -19.73 -2.42
CA PHE A 250 -16.12 -20.17 -1.42
C PHE A 250 -16.30 -21.65 -1.07
N PRO A 251 -16.05 -22.57 -2.02
CA PRO A 251 -16.33 -24.00 -1.83
C PRO A 251 -15.56 -24.59 -0.64
N SER A 252 -14.36 -24.08 -0.36
CA SER A 252 -13.53 -24.47 0.77
C SER A 252 -14.14 -24.13 2.14
N LEU A 253 -15.09 -23.19 2.21
CA LEU A 253 -15.75 -22.77 3.45
C LEU A 253 -17.02 -23.56 3.78
N TYR A 254 -17.51 -24.40 2.85
CA TYR A 254 -18.73 -25.20 3.05
C TYR A 254 -18.56 -26.31 4.11
N ARG A 255 -17.33 -26.60 4.55
CA ARG A 255 -16.99 -27.71 5.46
C ARG A 255 -16.72 -27.30 6.91
N LEU A 256 -17.05 -26.07 7.29
CA LEU A 256 -16.96 -25.55 8.67
C LEU A 256 -18.36 -25.43 9.28
#